data_AF-A0A4U9WAE8-F1
#
_entry.id   AF-A0A4U9WAE8-F1
#
_cell.length_a   1.000
_cell.length_b   1.000
_cell.length_c   1.000
_cell.angle_alpha   90.00
_cell.angle_beta   90.00
_cell.angle_gamma   90.00
#
_symmetry.space_group_name_H-M   'P 1'
#
loop_
_entity.id
_entity.type
_entity.pdbx_description
1 polymer ?
#
loop_
_entity_poly.entity_id
_entity_poly.type
_entity_poly.pdbx_seq_one_letter_code
_entity_poly.pdbx_strand_id
1 'polypeptide(L)'
;MLTGWGVGENHWGGLGEQARVSGEWLVPLPQGLCERKAMILGTAGFTAMLCVMALEEGGVKPGDGDVLVTGASGGVREHSVGPTVRSGL
;
A
#
# COMPACT_ATOMS: atom_id res chain seq x y z
N MET A 1 -7.43 -0.25 -10.29
CA MET A 1 -6.84 0.43 -9.13
C MET A 1 -5.89 1.49 -9.62
N LEU A 2 -5.92 2.68 -9.02
CA LEU A 2 -5.03 3.79 -9.35
C LEU A 2 -4.13 4.05 -8.14
N THR A 3 -2.82 3.87 -8.31
CA THR A 3 -1.84 4.03 -7.24
C THR A 3 -0.76 5.03 -7.70
N GLY A 4 -0.85 6.29 -7.26
CA GLY A 4 0.13 7.33 -7.60
C GLY A 4 -0.18 8.13 -8.86
N TRP A 5 0.84 8.41 -9.68
CA TRP A 5 0.78 9.24 -10.92
C TRP A 5 0.48 10.73 -10.72
N GLY A 6 0.74 11.28 -9.52
CA GLY A 6 0.45 12.69 -9.22
C GLY A 6 -1.04 13.03 -9.25
N VAL A 7 -1.91 12.02 -9.19
CA VAL A 7 -3.36 12.18 -9.17
C VAL A 7 -3.78 12.67 -7.78
N GLY A 8 -4.41 13.84 -7.72
CA GLY A 8 -4.66 14.61 -6.49
C GLY A 8 -3.63 15.70 -6.20
N GLU A 9 -2.52 15.75 -6.95
CA GLU A 9 -1.46 16.76 -6.81
C GLU A 9 -1.33 17.61 -8.10
N ASN A 10 -1.05 16.94 -9.23
CA ASN A 10 -0.87 17.55 -10.55
C ASN A 10 -2.00 17.20 -11.53
N HIS A 11 -2.80 16.18 -11.22
CA HIS A 11 -3.98 15.75 -11.98
C HIS A 11 -5.21 15.68 -11.07
N TRP A 12 -6.41 15.80 -11.66
CA TRP A 12 -7.66 15.68 -10.92
C TRP A 12 -7.77 14.32 -10.22
N GLY A 13 -8.01 14.36 -8.90
CA GLY A 13 -8.06 13.21 -8.01
C GLY A 13 -9.36 12.41 -8.05
N GLY A 14 -9.41 11.35 -7.24
CA GLY A 14 -10.60 10.50 -7.08
C GLY A 14 -11.65 11.02 -6.10
N LEU A 15 -11.50 12.23 -5.54
CA LEU A 15 -12.47 12.86 -4.64
C LEU A 15 -13.60 13.52 -5.45
N GLY A 16 -14.33 12.71 -6.20
CA GLY A 16 -15.47 13.09 -7.02
C GLY A 16 -16.21 11.84 -7.48
N GLU A 17 -17.47 11.97 -7.91
CA GLU A 17 -18.27 10.82 -8.36
C GLU A 17 -17.71 10.17 -9.62
N GLN A 18 -16.93 10.94 -10.41
CA GLN A 18 -16.30 10.49 -11.64
C GLN A 18 -14.88 11.04 -11.73
N ALA A 19 -13.95 10.23 -12.22
CA ALA A 19 -12.58 10.62 -12.51
C ALA A 19 -12.19 10.17 -13.91
N ARG A 20 -11.58 11.06 -14.70
CA ARG A 20 -11.01 10.74 -16.00
C ARG A 20 -9.51 10.59 -15.87
N VAL A 21 -9.01 9.39 -16.14
CA VAL A 21 -7.59 9.04 -16.01
C VAL A 21 -7.10 8.29 -17.24
N SER A 22 -5.78 8.26 -17.45
CA SER A 22 -5.18 7.43 -18.49
C SER A 22 -5.34 5.95 -18.15
N GLY A 23 -5.65 5.12 -19.14
CA GLY A 23 -5.74 3.66 -18.96
C GLY A 23 -4.41 3.06 -18.50
N GLU A 24 -3.29 3.64 -18.93
CA GLU A 24 -1.93 3.20 -18.57
C GLU A 24 -1.60 3.36 -17.08
N TRP A 25 -2.37 4.17 -16.34
CA TRP A 25 -2.17 4.38 -14.90
C TRP A 25 -2.94 3.38 -14.04
N LEU A 26 -3.82 2.59 -14.67
CA LEU A 26 -4.71 1.67 -13.99
C LEU A 26 -4.11 0.27 -13.94
N VAL A 27 -4.05 -0.27 -12.73
CA VAL A 27 -3.75 -1.69 -12.48
C VAL A 27 -5.07 -2.46 -12.38
N PRO A 28 -5.22 -3.66 -12.96
CA PRO A 28 -6.41 -4.47 -12.79
C PRO A 28 -6.70 -4.74 -11.31
N LEU A 29 -7.98 -4.82 -10.94
CA LEU A 29 -8.37 -5.22 -9.58
C LEU A 29 -7.98 -6.68 -9.37
N PRO A 30 -7.18 -7.03 -8.35
CA PRO A 30 -6.78 -8.41 -8.11
C PRO A 30 -8.00 -9.29 -7.80
N GLN A 31 -7.94 -10.55 -8.22
CA GLN A 31 -9.02 -11.51 -7.97
C GLN A 31 -9.26 -11.69 -6.46
N GLY A 32 -10.53 -11.62 -6.04
CA GLY A 32 -10.92 -11.78 -4.63
C GLY A 32 -10.96 -10.47 -3.81
N LEU A 33 -10.51 -9.35 -4.37
CA LEU A 33 -10.68 -8.02 -3.79
C LEU A 33 -11.90 -7.34 -4.42
N CYS A 34 -12.77 -6.76 -3.57
CA CYS A 34 -13.78 -5.81 -4.02
C CYS A 34 -13.20 -4.38 -4.01
N GLU A 35 -13.85 -3.46 -4.70
CA GLU A 35 -13.45 -2.06 -4.85
C GLU A 35 -13.27 -1.38 -3.50
N ARG A 36 -14.18 -1.63 -2.55
CA ARG A 36 -14.09 -1.11 -1.19
C ARG A 36 -12.83 -1.60 -0.48
N LYS A 37 -12.54 -2.91 -0.54
CA LYS A 37 -11.35 -3.47 0.11
C LYS A 37 -10.06 -2.97 -0.55
N ALA A 38 -10.07 -2.84 -1.88
CA ALA A 38 -8.96 -2.28 -2.64
C ALA A 38 -8.66 -0.83 -2.25
N MET A 39 -9.68 -0.01 -1.99
CA MET A 39 -9.49 1.37 -1.53
C MET A 39 -9.18 1.48 -0.04
N ILE A 40 -9.62 0.52 0.78
CA ILE A 40 -9.19 0.43 2.19
C ILE A 40 -7.69 0.20 2.26
N LEU A 41 -7.15 -0.72 1.45
CA LEU A 41 -5.69 -0.89 1.31
C LEU A 41 -5.07 0.38 0.69
N GLY A 42 -5.64 0.81 -0.44
CA GLY A 42 -5.20 2.00 -1.17
C GLY A 42 -3.71 1.98 -1.50
N THR A 43 -3.17 3.18 -1.73
CA THR A 43 -1.74 3.37 -1.97
C THR A 43 -0.91 2.95 -0.76
N ALA A 44 -1.43 3.13 0.46
CA ALA A 44 -0.69 2.84 1.68
C ALA A 44 -0.41 1.34 1.85
N GLY A 45 -1.42 0.50 1.65
CA GLY A 45 -1.29 -0.96 1.67
C GLY A 45 -0.51 -1.52 0.49
N PHE A 46 -0.61 -0.87 -0.69
CA PHE A 46 0.24 -1.21 -1.82
C PHE A 46 1.73 -0.97 -1.50
N THR A 47 2.07 0.20 -0.96
CA THR A 47 3.43 0.52 -0.53
C THR A 47 3.90 -0.40 0.62
N ALA A 48 3.03 -0.71 1.58
CA ALA A 48 3.33 -1.65 2.65
C ALA A 48 3.80 -3.01 2.10
N MET A 49 3.09 -3.54 1.11
CA MET A 49 3.46 -4.82 0.49
C MET A 49 4.79 -4.73 -0.28
N LEU A 50 5.04 -3.62 -0.99
CA LEU A 50 6.34 -3.40 -1.65
C LEU A 50 7.49 -3.37 -0.64
N CYS A 51 7.29 -2.77 0.55
CA CYS A 51 8.28 -2.79 1.62
C CYS A 51 8.53 -4.21 2.15
N VAL A 52 7.47 -5.03 2.32
CA VAL A 52 7.61 -6.43 2.73
C VAL A 52 8.38 -7.23 1.68
N MET A 53 8.02 -7.10 0.41
CA MET A 53 8.72 -7.78 -0.69
C MET A 53 10.19 -7.39 -0.75
N ALA A 54 10.52 -6.10 -0.58
CA ALA A 54 11.90 -5.65 -0.55
C ALA A 54 12.71 -6.24 0.63
N LEU A 55 12.07 -6.46 1.78
CA LEU A 55 12.70 -7.14 2.92
C LEU A 55 12.92 -8.63 2.63
N GLU A 56 11.94 -9.31 2.03
CA GLU A 56 12.05 -10.71 1.62
C GLU A 56 13.15 -10.91 0.55
N GLU A 57 13.21 -10.03 -0.46
CA GLU A 57 14.28 -10.00 -1.47
C GLU A 57 15.65 -9.69 -0.84
N GLY A 58 15.67 -8.86 0.20
CA GLY A 58 16.85 -8.60 1.04
C GLY A 58 17.26 -9.77 1.94
N GLY A 59 16.53 -10.88 1.91
CA GLY A 59 16.83 -12.10 2.65
C GLY A 59 16.36 -12.11 4.10
N VAL A 60 15.54 -11.13 4.52
CA VAL A 60 14.96 -11.06 5.86
C VAL A 60 13.88 -12.13 6.01
N LYS A 61 14.04 -13.00 7.01
CA LYS A 61 13.11 -14.09 7.31
C LYS A 61 12.36 -13.86 8.62
N PRO A 62 11.17 -14.45 8.77
CA PRO A 62 10.51 -14.53 10.06
C PRO A 62 11.44 -15.18 11.09
N GLY A 63 11.84 -14.43 12.12
CA GLY A 63 12.78 -14.88 13.16
C GLY A 63 14.17 -14.23 13.12
N ASP A 64 14.51 -13.44 12.10
CA ASP A 64 15.81 -12.74 12.01
C ASP A 64 15.94 -11.54 12.97
N GLY A 65 14.89 -11.25 13.74
CA GLY A 65 14.83 -10.17 14.72
C GLY A 65 13.58 -9.30 14.56
N ASP A 66 13.45 -8.30 15.42
CA ASP A 66 12.32 -7.37 15.39
C ASP A 66 12.44 -6.42 14.17
N VAL A 67 11.40 -6.34 13.34
CA VAL A 67 11.29 -5.33 12.27
C VAL A 67 10.66 -4.06 12.82
N LEU A 68 11.42 -2.95 12.78
CA LEU A 68 10.96 -1.63 13.22
C LEU A 68 10.13 -0.95 12.13
N VAL A 69 8.92 -0.53 12.48
CA VAL A 69 8.08 0.35 11.64
C VAL A 69 7.96 1.72 12.30
N THR A 70 8.51 2.74 11.65
CA THR A 70 8.36 4.16 12.04
C THR A 70 7.07 4.75 11.46
N GLY A 71 6.45 5.72 12.14
CA GLY A 71 5.18 6.31 11.65
C GLY A 71 3.98 5.37 11.83
N ALA A 72 4.03 4.55 12.87
CA ALA A 72 3.16 3.41 13.15
C ALA A 72 1.68 3.75 13.45
N SER A 73 1.28 5.02 13.31
CA SER A 73 -0.09 5.52 13.44
C SER A 73 -0.71 5.94 12.09
N GLY A 74 0.02 5.81 10.99
CA GLY A 74 -0.46 6.12 9.63
C GLY A 74 -0.86 4.89 8.82
N GLY A 75 -1.66 5.11 7.78
CA GLY A 75 -2.34 4.11 6.92
C GLY A 75 -1.49 2.97 6.35
N VAL A 76 -0.16 3.10 6.33
CA VAL A 76 0.75 2.08 5.81
C VAL A 76 0.84 0.90 6.79
N ARG A 77 0.77 1.17 8.11
CA ARG A 77 0.93 0.11 9.11
C ARG A 77 -0.27 -0.82 9.20
N GLU A 78 -1.50 -0.32 9.10
CA GLU A 78 -2.69 -1.18 9.19
C GLU A 78 -2.66 -2.33 8.16
N HIS A 79 -1.81 -2.21 7.14
CA HIS A 79 -1.60 -3.18 6.08
C HIS A 79 -0.22 -3.87 6.12
N SER A 80 0.71 -3.38 6.94
CA SER A 80 2.00 -4.02 7.23
C SER A 80 1.84 -5.04 8.36
N VAL A 81 1.32 -6.24 8.04
CA VAL A 81 1.27 -7.35 9.01
C VAL A 81 2.06 -8.55 8.50
N GLY A 82 3.28 -8.68 9.01
CA GLY A 82 4.02 -9.92 9.09
C GLY A 82 4.15 -10.37 10.57
N PRO A 83 4.44 -11.65 10.85
CA PRO A 83 4.47 -12.20 12.22
C PRO A 83 5.52 -11.59 13.16
N THR A 84 6.40 -10.70 12.67
CA THR A 84 7.56 -10.16 13.42
C THR A 84 7.68 -8.64 13.27
N VAL A 85 6.55 -7.93 13.23
CA VAL A 85 6.54 -6.45 13.13
C VAL A 85 6.24 -5.82 14.49
N ARG A 86 7.18 -5.04 15.03
CA ARG A 86 7.04 -4.29 16.28
C ARG A 86 7.04 -2.79 15.99
N SER A 87 6.10 -2.04 16.58
CA SER A 87 6.14 -0.56 16.48
C SER A 87 7.21 -0.02 17.42
N GLY A 88 8.13 0.77 16.86
CA GLY A 88 8.90 1.72 17.66
C GLY A 88 8.18 3.05 17.62
N LEU A 89 7.78 3.50 18.81
CA LEU A 89 7.47 4.89 19.10
C LEU A 89 8.74 5.58 19.59
#